data_AF-A0A1F7MR12-F1
#
_entry.id   AF-A0A1F7MR12-F1
#
_cell.length_a   1.000
_cell.length_b   1.000
_cell.length_c   1.000
_cell.angle_alpha   90.00
_cell.angle_beta   90.00
_cell.angle_gamma   90.00
#
_symmetry.space_group_name_H-M   'P 1'
#
loop_
_entity.id
_entity.type
_entity.pdbx_description
1 polymer ?
#
loop_
_entity_poly.entity_id
_entity_poly.type
_entity_poly.pdbx_seq_one_letter_code
_entity_poly.pdbx_strand_id
1 'polypeptide(L)'
;GDVLAFSGLTGDFNPLHVDEEFARTSPFGTRVPHGPLIPDMYLGLLDRLGLVAGTAMAFLELRWKFLAPVLVGDTVHARVVVQAKREVKKPDRGIVTFAVTLFNQRGEAVQEGEHVLLLARKGRD
;
A
#
# COMPACT_ATOMS: atom_id res chain seq x y z
N GLY A 1 -3.12 -15.29 -10.14
CA GLY A 1 -2.98 -14.86 -8.74
C GLY A 1 -2.18 -13.58 -8.69
N ASP A 2 -2.23 -12.87 -7.57
CA ASP A 2 -1.78 -11.47 -7.47
C ASP A 2 -0.31 -11.27 -7.89
N VAL A 3 0.59 -12.17 -7.48
CA VAL A 3 2.03 -12.11 -7.81
C VAL A 3 2.29 -12.12 -9.32
N LEU A 4 1.71 -13.09 -10.05
CA LEU A 4 1.91 -13.18 -11.51
C LEU A 4 1.24 -12.02 -12.25
N ALA A 5 0.10 -11.53 -11.76
CA ALA A 5 -0.56 -10.37 -12.34
C ALA A 5 0.31 -9.11 -12.17
N PHE A 6 0.91 -8.92 -10.99
CA PHE A 6 1.82 -7.81 -10.72
C PHE A 6 3.12 -7.92 -11.52
N SER A 7 3.71 -9.11 -11.64
CA SER A 7 4.85 -9.36 -12.54
C SER A 7 4.50 -9.02 -13.99
N GLY A 8 3.34 -9.46 -14.48
CA GLY A 8 2.89 -9.15 -15.83
C GLY A 8 2.67 -7.65 -16.07
N LEU A 9 2.15 -6.93 -15.07
CA LEU A 9 1.93 -5.49 -15.14
C LEU A 9 3.24 -4.68 -15.10
N THR A 10 4.16 -5.05 -14.22
CA THR A 10 5.39 -4.28 -13.94
C THR A 10 6.59 -4.73 -14.78
N GLY A 11 6.54 -5.93 -15.34
CA GLY A 11 7.70 -6.59 -15.95
C GLY A 11 8.68 -7.19 -14.94
N ASP A 12 8.41 -7.10 -13.63
CA ASP A 12 9.28 -7.68 -12.60
C ASP A 12 9.02 -9.18 -12.41
N PHE A 13 9.83 -9.97 -13.11
CA PHE A 13 9.87 -11.43 -13.01
C PHE A 13 11.08 -11.92 -12.21
N ASN A 14 11.53 -11.18 -11.19
CA ASN A 14 12.59 -11.65 -10.31
C ASN A 14 12.27 -13.08 -9.81
N PRO A 15 13.21 -14.06 -9.94
CA PRO A 15 12.98 -15.45 -9.55
C PRO A 15 12.49 -15.61 -8.11
N LEU A 16 12.84 -14.68 -7.21
CA LEU A 16 12.35 -14.66 -5.83
C LEU A 16 10.81 -14.66 -5.73
N HIS A 17 10.13 -14.06 -6.71
CA HIS A 17 8.68 -13.91 -6.73
C HIS A 17 7.99 -15.00 -7.56
N VAL A 18 8.66 -15.53 -8.59
CA VAL A 18 8.00 -16.36 -9.63
C VAL A 18 8.51 -17.80 -9.71
N ASP A 19 9.70 -18.10 -9.20
CA ASP A 19 10.32 -19.42 -9.27
C ASP A 19 10.44 -20.06 -7.88
N GLU A 20 9.72 -21.17 -7.68
CA GLU A 20 9.71 -21.88 -6.39
C GLU A 20 11.03 -22.61 -6.09
N GLU A 21 11.72 -23.14 -7.11
CA GLU A 21 12.99 -23.84 -6.91
C GLU A 21 14.08 -22.86 -6.49
N PHE A 22 14.15 -21.71 -7.16
CA PHE A 22 15.04 -20.63 -6.78
C PHE A 22 14.71 -20.12 -5.37
N ALA A 23 13.45 -19.81 -5.10
CA ALA A 23 13.05 -19.17 -3.84
C ALA A 23 13.26 -20.08 -2.60
N ARG A 24 13.24 -21.41 -2.75
CA ARG A 24 13.62 -22.38 -1.70
C ARG A 24 15.06 -22.23 -1.22
N THR A 25 15.95 -21.70 -2.04
CA THR A 25 17.35 -21.42 -1.67
C THR A 25 17.52 -20.08 -0.95
N SER A 26 16.48 -19.23 -0.95
CA SER A 26 16.49 -17.93 -0.28
C SER A 26 16.22 -18.07 1.23
N PRO A 27 16.52 -17.04 2.04
CA PRO A 27 16.18 -17.02 3.46
C PRO A 27 14.68 -17.16 3.77
N PHE A 28 13.80 -16.94 2.80
CA PHE A 28 12.35 -17.08 2.97
C PHE A 28 11.86 -18.52 2.78
N GLY A 29 12.65 -19.37 2.12
CA GLY A 29 12.33 -20.79 1.89
C GLY A 29 11.17 -21.07 0.91
N THR A 30 10.54 -20.04 0.36
CA THR A 30 9.46 -20.11 -0.64
C THR A 30 9.34 -18.76 -1.36
N ARG A 31 8.50 -18.68 -2.40
CA ARG A 31 8.22 -17.42 -3.11
C ARG A 31 7.53 -16.42 -2.19
N VAL A 32 8.00 -15.18 -2.25
CA VAL A 32 7.38 -14.05 -1.57
C VAL A 32 6.79 -13.10 -2.60
N PRO A 33 5.63 -12.44 -2.36
CA PRO A 33 5.13 -11.40 -3.22
C PRO A 33 6.10 -10.20 -3.29
N HIS A 34 6.00 -9.39 -4.35
CA HIS A 34 6.75 -8.14 -4.46
C HIS A 34 6.41 -7.24 -3.27
N GLY A 35 7.42 -6.62 -2.67
CA GLY A 35 7.20 -5.65 -1.59
C GLY A 35 6.16 -4.59 -1.96
N PRO A 36 6.30 -3.89 -3.11
CA PRO A 36 5.38 -2.85 -3.58
C PRO A 36 3.96 -3.31 -3.93
N LEU A 37 3.74 -4.60 -4.22
CA LEU A 37 2.38 -5.12 -4.50
C LEU A 37 1.45 -4.88 -3.30
N ILE A 38 1.96 -5.06 -2.08
CA ILE A 38 1.14 -4.97 -0.86
C ILE A 38 0.63 -3.53 -0.58
N PRO A 39 1.45 -2.45 -0.61
CA PRO A 39 0.94 -1.09 -0.49
C PRO A 39 0.02 -0.71 -1.65
N ASP A 40 0.27 -1.19 -2.87
CA ASP A 40 -0.63 -0.93 -4.00
C ASP A 40 -2.01 -1.58 -3.80
N MET A 41 -2.06 -2.81 -3.27
CA MET A 41 -3.32 -3.45 -2.86
C MET A 41 -4.03 -2.64 -1.76
N TYR A 42 -3.29 -2.09 -0.80
CA TYR A 42 -3.84 -1.20 0.21
C TYR A 42 -4.47 0.06 -0.40
N LEU A 43 -3.86 0.69 -1.41
CA LEU A 43 -4.45 1.84 -2.08
C LEU A 43 -5.82 1.50 -2.72
N GLY A 44 -5.95 0.29 -3.26
CA GLY A 44 -7.25 -0.22 -3.72
C GLY A 44 -8.28 -0.40 -2.59
N LEU A 45 -7.85 -0.83 -1.39
CA LEU A 45 -8.72 -0.90 -0.21
C LEU A 45 -9.16 0.49 0.26
N LEU A 46 -8.24 1.46 0.26
CA LEU A 46 -8.53 2.85 0.65
C LEU A 46 -9.63 3.47 -0.23
N ASP A 47 -9.56 3.25 -1.55
CA ASP A 47 -10.58 3.72 -2.49
C ASP A 47 -11.94 3.05 -2.23
N ARG A 48 -11.96 1.71 -2.06
CA ARG A 48 -13.18 0.95 -1.78
C ARG A 48 -13.86 1.34 -0.46
N LEU A 49 -13.12 1.85 0.52
CA LEU A 49 -13.68 2.37 1.77
C LEU A 49 -14.35 3.74 1.60
N GLY A 50 -14.21 4.39 0.44
CA GLY A 50 -14.75 5.73 0.18
C GLY A 50 -14.02 6.85 0.92
N LEU A 51 -12.88 6.56 1.55
CA LEU A 51 -12.14 7.54 2.37
C LEU A 51 -11.61 8.72 1.56
N VAL A 52 -11.33 8.49 0.27
CA VAL A 52 -10.79 9.49 -0.66
C VAL A 52 -11.56 9.55 -1.98
N ALA A 53 -12.63 8.74 -2.11
CA ALA A 53 -13.39 8.60 -3.34
C ALA A 53 -13.95 9.95 -3.81
N GLY A 54 -13.64 10.32 -5.05
CA GLY A 54 -14.07 11.59 -5.66
C GLY A 54 -13.39 12.85 -5.09
N THR A 55 -12.51 12.74 -4.09
CA THR A 55 -11.81 13.89 -3.50
C THR A 55 -10.31 13.89 -3.76
N ALA A 56 -9.70 12.74 -4.07
CA ALA A 56 -8.28 12.66 -4.38
C ALA A 56 -7.93 13.47 -5.64
N MET A 57 -7.07 14.49 -5.48
CA MET A 57 -6.61 15.35 -6.57
C MET A 57 -5.18 15.02 -7.01
N ALA A 58 -4.32 14.65 -6.06
CA ALA A 58 -2.94 14.26 -6.34
C ALA A 58 -2.37 13.38 -5.22
N PHE A 59 -1.52 12.43 -5.62
CA PHE A 59 -0.69 11.64 -4.72
C PHE A 59 0.67 12.32 -4.62
N LEU A 60 0.99 12.90 -3.46
CA LEU A 60 2.14 13.79 -3.30
C LEU A 60 3.39 13.08 -2.81
N GLU A 61 3.24 12.09 -1.93
CA GLU A 61 4.37 11.41 -1.30
C GLU A 61 3.98 10.00 -0.87
N LEU A 62 4.92 9.06 -1.01
CA LEU A 62 4.87 7.73 -0.42
C LEU A 62 6.20 7.46 0.29
N ARG A 63 6.15 7.12 1.57
CA ARG A 63 7.29 6.66 2.36
C ARG A 63 6.93 5.34 3.01
N TRP A 64 7.75 4.32 2.83
CA TRP A 64 7.37 2.95 3.18
C TRP A 64 8.52 2.15 3.74
N LYS A 65 8.19 1.21 4.65
CA LYS A 65 9.12 0.25 5.24
C LYS A 65 8.53 -1.16 5.18
N PHE A 66 9.39 -2.12 4.90
CA PHE A 66 9.08 -3.55 4.86
C PHE A 66 9.63 -4.21 6.12
N LEU A 67 8.77 -4.48 7.10
CA LEU A 67 9.15 -4.94 8.44
C LEU A 67 9.35 -6.45 8.49
N ALA A 68 8.47 -7.20 7.82
CA ALA A 68 8.48 -8.65 7.73
C ALA A 68 7.95 -9.09 6.36
N PRO A 69 8.34 -10.29 5.86
CA PRO A 69 7.83 -10.80 4.60
C PRO A 69 6.32 -11.09 4.72
N VAL A 70 5.59 -10.76 3.65
CA VAL A 70 4.27 -11.33 3.40
C VAL A 70 4.47 -12.60 2.58
N LEU A 71 3.73 -13.67 2.89
CA LEU A 71 3.82 -14.92 2.14
C LEU A 71 2.58 -15.12 1.26
N VAL A 72 2.72 -15.93 0.21
CA VAL A 72 1.57 -16.35 -0.58
C VAL A 72 0.57 -17.09 0.32
N GLY A 73 -0.68 -16.64 0.33
CA GLY A 73 -1.74 -17.16 1.20
C GLY A 73 -1.97 -16.36 2.49
N ASP A 74 -1.10 -15.40 2.83
CA ASP A 74 -1.38 -14.47 3.92
C ASP A 74 -2.58 -13.56 3.57
N THR A 75 -3.32 -13.17 4.61
CA THR A 75 -4.35 -12.13 4.50
C THR A 75 -3.80 -10.85 5.14
N VAL A 76 -3.90 -9.73 4.43
CA VAL A 76 -3.40 -8.43 4.89
C VAL A 76 -4.55 -7.51 5.30
N HIS A 77 -4.43 -6.90 6.47
CA HIS A 77 -5.34 -5.90 7.02
C HIS A 77 -4.63 -4.55 7.18
N ALA A 78 -5.31 -3.46 6.86
CA ALA A 78 -4.76 -2.11 7.01
C ALA A 78 -5.35 -1.39 8.22
N ARG A 79 -4.49 -0.74 9.01
CA ARG A 79 -4.87 0.32 9.94
C ARG A 79 -4.39 1.65 9.37
N VAL A 80 -5.31 2.59 9.22
CA VAL A 80 -5.04 3.91 8.64
C VAL A 80 -5.40 4.98 9.66
N VAL A 81 -4.51 5.94 9.86
CA VAL A 81 -4.70 7.08 10.75
C VAL A 81 -4.42 8.36 9.99
N VAL A 82 -5.32 9.33 10.06
CA VAL A 82 -5.03 10.70 9.60
C VAL A 82 -4.06 11.32 10.60
N GLN A 83 -2.80 11.42 10.19
CA GLN A 83 -1.71 11.88 11.06
C GLN A 83 -1.58 13.40 11.04
N ALA A 84 -1.82 14.04 9.90
CA ALA A 84 -1.76 15.49 9.76
C ALA A 84 -2.70 16.01 8.68
N LYS A 85 -3.12 17.28 8.84
CA LYS A 85 -3.86 18.05 7.84
C LYS A 85 -3.18 19.40 7.68
N ARG A 86 -3.02 19.86 6.44
CA ARG A 86 -2.37 21.14 6.11
C ARG A 86 -3.21 21.92 5.11
N GLU A 87 -3.48 23.17 5.45
CA GLU A 87 -4.08 24.16 4.54
C GLU A 87 -3.13 24.50 3.39
N VAL A 88 -3.69 24.81 2.23
CA VAL A 88 -2.93 25.37 1.10
C VAL A 88 -3.56 26.68 0.64
N LYS A 89 -2.85 27.45 -0.19
CA LYS A 89 -3.31 28.77 -0.63
C LYS A 89 -4.69 28.76 -1.31
N LYS A 90 -5.03 27.67 -2.03
CA LYS A 90 -6.34 27.53 -2.67
C LYS A 90 -7.34 26.91 -1.68
N PRO A 91 -8.48 27.58 -1.40
CA PRO A 91 -9.41 27.17 -0.35
C PRO A 91 -10.26 25.95 -0.70
N ASP A 92 -10.25 25.49 -1.94
CA ASP A 92 -11.04 24.35 -2.45
C ASP A 92 -10.39 22.99 -2.13
N ARG A 93 -9.23 22.96 -1.47
CA ARG A 93 -8.44 21.75 -1.24
C ARG A 93 -7.58 21.82 0.02
N GLY A 94 -7.01 20.69 0.41
CA GLY A 94 -6.09 20.58 1.53
C GLY A 94 -5.18 19.35 1.39
N ILE A 95 -4.08 19.33 2.13
CA ILE A 95 -3.15 18.20 2.14
C ILE A 95 -3.42 17.36 3.38
N VAL A 96 -3.52 16.05 3.22
CA VAL A 96 -3.74 15.10 4.30
C VAL A 96 -2.65 14.04 4.26
N THR A 97 -1.99 13.84 5.41
CA THR A 97 -1.03 12.77 5.62
C THR A 97 -1.71 11.63 6.34
N PHE A 98 -1.58 10.44 5.79
CA PHE A 98 -2.10 9.20 6.35
C PHE A 98 -0.93 8.32 6.78
N ALA A 99 -0.91 7.94 8.06
CA ALA A 99 -0.04 6.89 8.57
C ALA A 99 -0.74 5.54 8.42
N VAL A 100 -0.02 4.54 7.94
CA VAL A 100 -0.56 3.21 7.62
C VAL A 100 0.30 2.14 8.26
N THR A 101 -0.34 1.16 8.89
CA THR A 101 0.29 -0.08 9.30
C THR A 101 -0.49 -1.24 8.71
N LEU A 102 0.22 -2.14 8.03
CA LEU A 102 -0.33 -3.35 7.46
C LEU A 102 0.02 -4.53 8.36
N PHE A 103 -1.00 -5.33 8.68
CA PHE A 103 -0.90 -6.51 9.51
C PHE A 103 -1.26 -7.75 8.72
N ASN A 104 -0.65 -8.89 9.03
CA ASN A 104 -1.13 -10.19 8.53
C ASN A 104 -2.25 -10.77 9.42
N GLN A 105 -2.74 -11.96 9.08
CA GLN A 105 -3.79 -12.67 9.82
C GLN A 105 -3.39 -13.08 11.25
N ARG A 106 -2.10 -13.06 11.59
CA ARG A 106 -1.60 -13.33 12.95
C ARG A 106 -1.51 -12.06 13.80
N GLY A 107 -1.84 -10.90 13.24
CA GLY A 107 -1.71 -9.61 13.91
C GLY A 107 -0.29 -9.05 13.92
N GLU A 108 0.63 -9.63 13.15
CA GLU A 108 2.01 -9.14 13.03
C GLU A 108 2.06 -7.96 12.05
N ALA A 109 2.74 -6.87 12.41
CA ALA A 109 2.96 -5.76 11.50
C ALA A 109 3.99 -6.17 10.43
N VAL A 110 3.56 -6.20 9.17
CA VAL A 110 4.39 -6.64 8.03
C VAL A 110 4.99 -5.47 7.28
N GLN A 111 4.26 -4.36 7.18
CA GLN A 111 4.72 -3.14 6.54
C GLN A 111 4.13 -1.92 7.24
N GLU A 112 4.84 -0.80 7.18
CA GLU A 112 4.36 0.48 7.70
C GLU A 112 4.83 1.62 6.80
N GLY A 113 4.09 2.73 6.82
CA GLY A 113 4.50 3.90 6.09
C GLY A 113 3.52 5.05 6.18
N GLU A 114 3.79 6.06 5.38
CA GLU A 114 2.99 7.26 5.26
C GLU A 114 2.74 7.55 3.79
N HIS A 115 1.54 8.04 3.48
CA HIS A 115 1.27 8.63 2.18
C HIS A 115 0.54 9.96 2.31
N VAL A 116 0.81 10.87 1.39
CA VAL A 116 0.34 12.25 1.44
C VAL A 116 -0.51 12.52 0.20
N LEU A 117 -1.75 12.94 0.42
CA LEU A 117 -2.69 13.26 -0.65
C LEU A 117 -3.07 14.73 -0.63
N LEU A 118 -3.23 15.33 -1.80
CA LEU A 118 -4.00 16.54 -1.99
C LEU A 118 -5.45 16.14 -2.21
N LEU A 119 -6.35 16.57 -1.32
CA LEU A 119 -7.77 16.27 -1.37
C LEU A 119 -8.59 17.54 -1.61
N ALA A 120 -9.61 17.44 -2.46
CA ALA A 120 -10.63 18.46 -2.60
C ALA A 120 -11.42 18.57 -1.29
N ARG A 121 -11.80 19.79 -0.92
CA ARG A 121 -12.77 20.01 0.15
C ARG A 121 -14.16 19.76 -0.41
N LYS A 122 -15.06 19.27 0.44
CA LYS A 122 -16.49 19.30 0.13
C LYS A 122 -16.86 20.77 -0.13
N GLY A 123 -17.51 21.03 -1.27
CA GLY A 123 -18.11 22.34 -1.54
C GLY A 123 -19.00 22.73 -0.37
N ARG A 124 -18.95 24.00 0.02
CA ARG A 124 -19.92 24.55 0.98
C ARG A 124 -21.21 24.71 0.17
N ASP A 125 -22.08 23.70 0.24
CA ASP A 125 -23.49 23.91 -0.08
C ASP A 125 -24.08 24.94 0.91
#